data_AF-A0A9P5ZR28-F1
#
_entry.id   AF-A0A9P5ZR28-F1
#
_cell.length_a   1.000
_cell.length_b   1.000
_cell.length_c   1.000
_cell.angle_alpha   90.00
_cell.angle_beta   90.00
_cell.angle_gamma   90.00
#
_symmetry.space_group_name_H-M   'P 1'
#
loop_
_entity.id
_entity.type
_entity.pdbx_description
1 polymer ?
#
loop_
_entity_poly.entity_id
_entity_poly.type
_entity_poly.pdbx_seq_one_letter_code
_entity_poly.pdbx_strand_id
1 'polypeptide(L)'
;MIRIAPSQTILGRFMTGARLYAIIAPSSFRKGNQCIEDVGSSVLRQNLIEIKDSIVDLKQDLKQEMWGVKQEMQGVAQELRDLRQESVDLRRLISKFINGTRAEGSTLPYEEVPFTDGAMPSKSLRRLTTLQTITALSSAHADSYLDGHGIEQANHSATLAGKQQQVAKQIGVASDVLRHRFGNYDV
;
A
#
# COMPACT_ATOMS: atom_id res chain seq x y z
N MET A 1 14.20 1.43 34.42
CA MET A 1 14.01 1.87 35.83
C MET A 1 15.34 2.46 36.29
N ILE A 2 15.52 3.78 36.18
CA ILE A 2 16.80 4.46 36.43
C ILE A 2 16.66 5.25 37.74
N ARG A 3 17.42 4.85 38.77
CA ARG A 3 17.57 5.59 40.03
C ARG A 3 18.72 6.59 39.88
N ILE A 4 18.45 7.87 40.15
CA ILE A 4 19.47 8.92 40.25
C ILE A 4 19.50 9.38 41.71
N ALA A 5 20.68 9.34 42.32
CA ALA A 5 20.96 9.67 43.72
C ALA A 5 21.06 11.20 43.95
N PRO A 6 20.86 11.68 45.20
CA PRO A 6 20.98 13.09 45.54
C PRO A 6 22.44 13.50 45.82
N SER A 7 22.87 14.65 45.29
CA SER A 7 24.15 15.29 45.62
C SER A 7 23.93 16.34 46.70
N GLN A 8 24.68 16.25 47.79
CA GLN A 8 24.80 17.28 48.81
C GLN A 8 25.96 18.21 48.48
N THR A 9 25.84 19.52 48.71
CA THR A 9 26.99 20.42 48.82
C THR A 9 26.74 21.55 49.82
N ILE A 10 27.16 21.28 51.06
CA ILE A 10 28.10 22.02 51.91
C ILE A 10 27.94 23.55 52.07
N LEU A 11 27.71 23.91 53.34
CA LEU A 11 27.87 25.22 54.00
C LEU A 11 29.21 25.90 53.70
N GLY A 12 29.15 27.20 53.39
CA GLY A 12 30.27 28.13 53.51
C GLY A 12 29.84 29.39 54.25
N ARG A 13 30.08 29.43 55.57
CA ARG A 13 30.00 30.63 56.42
C ARG A 13 31.29 31.42 56.25
N PHE A 14 31.20 32.68 55.79
CA PHE A 14 32.21 33.69 56.07
C PHE A 14 31.52 35.03 56.36
N MET A 15 31.65 35.46 57.61
CA MET A 15 31.30 36.79 58.11
C MET A 15 32.62 37.48 58.45
N THR A 16 32.95 38.57 57.76
CA THR A 16 33.86 39.58 58.31
C THR A 16 33.69 40.92 57.59
N GLY A 17 33.09 41.87 58.30
CA GLY A 17 33.54 43.26 58.39
C GLY A 17 33.55 44.12 57.13
N ALA A 18 32.46 44.83 56.89
CA ALA A 18 32.52 46.12 56.20
C ALA A 18 31.63 47.14 56.91
N ARG A 19 32.27 48.25 57.29
CA ARG A 19 31.74 49.37 58.07
C ARG A 19 30.64 50.13 57.32
N LEU A 20 29.67 50.58 58.11
CA LEU A 20 28.68 51.61 57.83
C LEU A 20 29.26 52.80 57.05
N TYR A 21 28.63 53.12 55.92
CA TYR A 21 28.23 54.50 55.61
C TYR A 21 26.79 54.47 55.13
N ALA A 22 25.86 54.77 56.03
CA ALA A 22 24.46 54.95 55.72
C ALA A 22 24.27 56.32 55.05
N ILE A 23 24.32 56.33 53.72
CA ILE A 23 23.78 57.44 52.94
C ILE A 23 22.26 57.24 52.94
N ILE A 24 21.55 58.05 53.72
CA ILE A 24 20.08 58.07 53.75
C ILE A 24 19.60 58.66 52.42
N ALA A 25 19.41 57.79 51.43
CA ALA A 25 18.65 58.11 50.23
C ALA A 25 17.15 57.93 50.52
N PRO A 26 16.28 58.85 50.05
CA PRO A 26 14.85 58.81 50.33
C PRO A 26 14.22 57.49 49.87
N SER A 27 13.67 56.75 50.83
CA SER A 27 13.19 55.36 50.72
C SER A 27 11.87 55.22 49.93
N SER A 28 11.34 56.33 49.42
CA SER A 28 10.04 56.39 48.75
C SER A 28 10.09 56.12 47.25
N PHE A 29 11.27 56.04 46.62
CA PHE A 29 11.37 55.85 45.16
C PHE A 29 11.68 54.41 44.69
N ARG A 30 12.06 53.48 45.60
CA ARG A 30 12.34 52.08 45.23
C ARG A 30 11.12 51.17 45.12
N LYS A 31 9.99 51.52 45.77
CA LYS A 31 8.77 50.68 45.73
C LYS A 31 8.01 50.78 44.40
N GLY A 32 8.19 51.86 43.63
CA GLY A 32 7.54 52.03 42.33
C GLY A 32 8.10 51.11 41.24
N ASN A 33 9.42 50.90 41.21
CA ASN A 33 10.06 50.10 40.15
C ASN A 33 9.91 48.58 40.37
N GLN A 34 9.87 48.11 41.64
CA GLN A 34 9.70 46.69 41.95
C GLN A 34 8.32 46.14 41.50
N CYS A 35 7.25 46.94 41.64
CA CYS A 35 5.90 46.53 41.23
C CYS A 35 5.72 46.51 39.69
N ILE A 36 6.46 47.34 38.94
CA ILE A 36 6.36 47.36 37.47
C ILE A 36 7.08 46.15 36.85
N GLU A 37 8.21 45.73 37.42
CA GLU A 37 8.93 44.53 36.97
C GLU A 37 8.14 43.23 37.27
N ASP A 38 7.42 43.16 38.39
CA ASP A 38 6.63 41.99 38.77
C ASP A 38 5.38 41.80 37.87
N VAL A 39 4.71 42.89 37.47
CA VAL A 39 3.53 42.82 36.58
C VAL A 39 3.94 42.46 35.15
N GLY A 40 5.06 42.99 34.65
CA GLY A 40 5.59 42.60 33.33
C GLY A 40 5.98 41.11 33.28
N SER A 41 6.57 40.60 34.37
CA SER A 41 6.97 39.19 34.49
C SER A 41 5.77 38.23 34.53
N SER A 42 4.66 38.60 35.16
CA SER A 42 3.48 37.74 35.25
C SER A 42 2.74 37.59 33.91
N VAL A 43 2.58 38.68 33.15
CA VAL A 43 1.95 38.66 31.82
C VAL A 43 2.76 37.81 30.83
N LEU A 44 4.09 37.96 30.82
CA LEU A 44 4.96 37.15 29.96
C LEU A 44 4.89 35.66 30.30
N ARG A 45 4.81 35.31 31.60
CA ARG A 45 4.65 33.91 32.03
C ARG A 45 3.32 33.33 31.56
N GLN A 46 2.23 34.11 31.67
CA GLN A 46 0.91 33.67 31.23
C GLN A 46 0.89 33.42 29.71
N ASN A 47 1.39 34.37 28.92
CA ASN A 47 1.48 34.22 27.47
C ASN A 47 2.35 33.01 27.08
N LEU A 48 3.45 32.74 27.79
CA LEU A 48 4.28 31.56 27.54
C LEU A 48 3.54 30.26 27.82
N ILE A 49 2.69 30.21 28.85
CA ILE A 49 1.86 29.04 29.16
C ILE A 49 0.84 28.85 28.02
N GLU A 50 0.12 29.90 27.63
CA GLU A 50 -0.88 29.83 26.56
C GLU A 50 -0.28 29.40 25.21
N ILE A 51 0.88 29.95 24.86
CA ILE A 51 1.62 29.55 23.65
C ILE A 51 2.04 28.10 23.74
N LYS A 52 2.54 27.66 24.91
CA LYS A 52 2.96 26.27 25.11
C LYS A 52 1.79 25.31 24.96
N ASP A 53 0.64 25.63 25.54
CA ASP A 53 -0.56 24.81 25.48
C ASP A 53 -1.08 24.76 24.04
N SER A 54 -1.14 25.90 23.35
CA SER A 54 -1.50 25.98 21.93
C SER A 54 -0.57 25.12 21.05
N ILE A 55 0.74 25.08 21.33
CA ILE A 55 1.69 24.22 20.62
C ILE A 55 1.42 22.73 20.89
N VAL A 56 1.04 22.37 22.11
CA VAL A 56 0.69 20.98 22.46
C VAL A 56 -0.57 20.55 21.72
N ASP A 57 -1.59 21.39 21.69
CA ASP A 57 -2.86 21.13 21.01
C ASP A 57 -2.64 21.00 19.49
N LEU A 58 -1.95 21.97 18.86
CA LEU A 58 -1.61 21.89 17.43
C LEU A 58 -0.81 20.63 17.09
N LYS A 59 0.10 20.21 17.98
CA LYS A 59 0.87 18.97 17.78
C LYS A 59 0.01 17.73 17.88
N GLN A 60 -1.03 17.75 18.72
CA GLN A 60 -1.97 16.64 18.84
C GLN A 60 -2.89 16.57 17.63
N ASP A 61 -3.42 17.71 17.17
CA ASP A 61 -4.28 17.81 15.99
C ASP A 61 -3.53 17.33 14.75
N LEU A 62 -2.30 17.82 14.53
CA LEU A 62 -1.46 17.37 13.41
C LEU A 62 -1.23 15.86 13.42
N LYS A 63 -1.02 15.26 14.61
CA LYS A 63 -0.85 13.81 14.73
C LYS A 63 -2.12 13.05 14.36
N GLN A 64 -3.28 13.57 14.77
CA GLN A 64 -4.56 12.96 14.47
C GLN A 64 -4.86 13.05 12.98
N GLU A 65 -4.67 14.21 12.36
CA GLU A 65 -4.84 14.40 10.92
C GLU A 65 -3.90 13.50 10.12
N MET A 66 -2.61 13.45 10.49
CA MET A 66 -1.64 12.58 9.83
C MET A 66 -2.01 11.10 9.93
N TRP A 67 -2.61 10.68 11.05
CA TRP A 67 -3.11 9.31 11.20
C TRP A 67 -4.35 9.07 10.32
N GLY A 68 -5.27 10.03 10.25
CA GLY A 68 -6.44 9.99 9.36
C GLY A 68 -6.04 9.86 7.90
N VAL A 69 -5.16 10.74 7.41
CA VAL A 69 -4.62 10.69 6.04
C VAL A 69 -3.96 9.35 5.75
N LYS A 70 -3.21 8.78 6.71
CA LYS A 70 -2.59 7.47 6.53
C LYS A 70 -3.62 6.36 6.32
N GLN A 71 -4.74 6.38 7.03
CA GLN A 71 -5.82 5.40 6.86
C GLN A 71 -6.49 5.55 5.50
N GLU A 72 -6.80 6.78 5.10
CA GLU A 72 -7.39 7.07 3.79
C GLU A 72 -6.48 6.61 2.64
N MET A 73 -5.16 6.88 2.74
CA MET A 73 -4.19 6.40 1.76
C MET A 73 -4.13 4.87 1.66
N GLN A 74 -4.30 4.16 2.78
CA GLN A 74 -4.38 2.70 2.79
C GLN A 74 -5.67 2.20 2.11
N GLY A 75 -6.80 2.88 2.34
CA GLY A 75 -8.07 2.60 1.66
C GLY A 75 -7.96 2.77 0.14
N VAL A 76 -7.47 3.92 -0.31
CA VAL A 76 -7.27 4.21 -1.75
C VAL A 76 -6.32 3.19 -2.39
N ALA A 77 -5.23 2.80 -1.70
CA ALA A 77 -4.32 1.80 -2.23
C ALA A 77 -4.96 0.41 -2.39
N GLN A 78 -5.94 0.06 -1.55
CA GLN A 78 -6.69 -1.18 -1.67
C GLN A 78 -7.68 -1.11 -2.85
N GLU A 79 -8.48 -0.05 -2.94
CA GLU A 79 -9.41 0.15 -4.06
C GLU A 79 -8.70 0.13 -5.42
N LEU A 80 -7.50 0.73 -5.51
CA LEU A 80 -6.69 0.68 -6.73
C LEU A 80 -6.22 -0.72 -7.11
N ARG A 81 -5.94 -1.60 -6.13
CA ARG A 81 -5.60 -3.00 -6.41
C ARG A 81 -6.81 -3.77 -6.92
N ASP A 82 -7.97 -3.53 -6.32
CA ASP A 82 -9.21 -4.21 -6.67
C ASP A 82 -9.66 -3.81 -8.09
N LEU A 83 -9.65 -2.51 -8.41
CA LEU A 83 -9.92 -2.01 -9.76
C LEU A 83 -8.94 -2.57 -10.81
N ARG A 84 -7.66 -2.70 -10.45
CA ARG A 84 -6.66 -3.31 -11.34
C ARG A 84 -7.00 -4.77 -11.63
N GLN A 85 -7.43 -5.53 -10.62
CA GLN A 85 -7.82 -6.92 -10.79
C GLN A 85 -9.09 -7.05 -11.64
N GLU A 86 -10.12 -6.24 -11.37
CA GLU A 86 -11.34 -6.20 -12.17
C GLU A 86 -11.05 -5.88 -13.65
N SER A 87 -10.14 -4.93 -13.90
CA SER A 87 -9.71 -4.60 -15.27
C SER A 87 -9.04 -5.78 -15.98
N VAL A 88 -8.22 -6.56 -15.26
CA VAL A 88 -7.61 -7.78 -15.79
C VAL A 88 -8.68 -8.81 -16.14
N ASP A 89 -9.63 -9.06 -15.23
CA ASP A 89 -10.67 -10.06 -15.44
C ASP A 89 -11.64 -9.68 -16.56
N LEU A 90 -12.00 -8.39 -16.69
CA LEU A 90 -12.76 -7.88 -17.83
C LEU A 90 -12.02 -8.11 -19.15
N ARG A 91 -10.71 -7.81 -19.20
CA ARG A 91 -9.91 -8.04 -20.40
C ARG A 91 -9.88 -9.52 -20.77
N ARG A 92 -9.73 -10.41 -19.79
CA ARG A 92 -9.77 -11.87 -20.00
C ARG A 92 -11.13 -12.32 -20.53
N LEU A 93 -12.22 -11.82 -19.95
CA LEU A 93 -13.57 -12.13 -20.38
C LEU A 93 -13.82 -11.70 -21.83
N ILE A 94 -13.43 -10.47 -22.18
CA ILE A 94 -13.57 -9.94 -23.54
C ILE A 94 -12.74 -10.77 -24.54
N SER A 95 -11.47 -11.07 -24.23
CA SER A 95 -10.64 -11.90 -25.12
C SER A 95 -11.24 -13.29 -25.31
N LYS A 96 -11.71 -13.93 -24.23
CA LYS A 96 -12.40 -15.23 -24.31
C LYS A 96 -13.67 -15.15 -25.14
N PHE A 97 -14.48 -14.11 -24.95
CA PHE A 97 -15.70 -13.89 -25.72
C PHE A 97 -15.40 -13.73 -27.22
N ILE A 98 -14.46 -12.86 -27.58
CA ILE A 98 -14.03 -12.65 -28.97
C ILE A 98 -13.55 -13.97 -29.57
N ASN A 99 -12.74 -14.74 -28.84
CA ASN A 99 -12.26 -16.04 -29.31
C ASN A 99 -13.38 -17.05 -29.50
N GLY A 100 -14.38 -17.05 -28.62
CA GLY A 100 -15.54 -17.94 -28.70
C GLY A 100 -16.49 -17.62 -29.86
N THR A 101 -16.49 -16.40 -30.36
CA THR A 101 -17.27 -16.05 -31.57
C THR A 101 -16.63 -16.50 -32.88
N ARG A 102 -15.41 -17.07 -32.84
CA ARG A 102 -14.69 -17.48 -34.05
C ARG A 102 -15.08 -18.89 -34.47
N ALA A 103 -15.55 -19.01 -35.70
CA ALA A 103 -15.83 -20.30 -36.32
C ALA A 103 -14.53 -21.06 -36.67
N GLU A 104 -14.65 -22.38 -36.79
CA GLU A 104 -13.60 -23.22 -37.35
C GLU A 104 -13.22 -22.74 -38.76
N GLY A 105 -11.93 -22.57 -39.03
CA GLY A 105 -11.44 -22.07 -40.32
C GLY A 105 -11.37 -20.54 -40.45
N SER A 106 -11.70 -19.77 -39.40
CA SER A 106 -11.42 -18.33 -39.40
C SER A 106 -9.94 -18.07 -39.64
N THR A 107 -9.64 -17.13 -40.55
CA THR A 107 -8.27 -16.66 -40.82
C THR A 107 -7.77 -15.72 -39.72
N LEU A 108 -8.66 -15.24 -38.85
CA LEU A 108 -8.32 -14.31 -37.79
C LEU A 108 -7.61 -15.04 -36.64
N PRO A 109 -6.45 -14.53 -36.18
CA PRO A 109 -5.67 -15.14 -35.12
C PRO A 109 -6.29 -14.90 -33.74
N TYR A 110 -6.50 -15.91 -32.90
CA TYR A 110 -7.07 -15.76 -31.56
C TYR A 110 -6.37 -14.64 -30.77
N GLU A 111 -7.17 -13.89 -30.03
CA GLU A 111 -6.67 -12.90 -29.08
C GLU A 111 -5.92 -13.62 -27.95
N GLU A 112 -4.78 -13.07 -27.57
CA GLU A 112 -4.05 -13.53 -26.40
C GLU A 112 -4.86 -13.21 -25.14
N VAL A 113 -5.18 -14.25 -24.35
CA VAL A 113 -5.87 -14.11 -23.07
C VAL A 113 -4.82 -13.93 -21.98
N PRO A 114 -4.84 -12.82 -21.21
CA PRO A 114 -3.90 -12.65 -20.11
C PRO A 114 -4.12 -13.71 -19.01
N PHE A 115 -3.05 -13.92 -18.24
CA PHE A 115 -3.05 -14.74 -17.04
C PHE A 115 -3.85 -14.09 -15.90
N THR A 116 -4.07 -14.84 -14.82
CA THR A 116 -4.87 -14.38 -13.66
C THR A 116 -4.26 -13.17 -12.96
N ASP A 117 -2.95 -13.00 -13.04
CA ASP A 117 -2.18 -11.86 -12.54
C ASP A 117 -2.12 -10.66 -13.52
N GLY A 118 -2.76 -10.80 -14.69
CA GLY A 118 -2.75 -9.81 -15.75
C GLY A 118 -1.50 -9.83 -16.63
N ALA A 119 -0.53 -10.70 -16.36
CA ALA A 119 0.61 -10.89 -17.25
C ALA A 119 0.14 -11.48 -18.58
N MET A 120 0.74 -11.03 -19.68
CA MET A 120 0.52 -11.67 -20.97
C MET A 120 1.35 -12.96 -21.03
N PRO A 121 0.87 -14.02 -21.72
CA PRO A 121 1.70 -15.15 -22.08
C PRO A 121 2.97 -14.63 -22.76
N SER A 122 4.12 -14.79 -22.09
CA SER A 122 5.34 -14.11 -22.50
C SER A 122 5.87 -14.65 -23.84
N LYS A 123 6.90 -13.99 -24.40
CA LYS A 123 7.55 -14.43 -25.65
C LYS A 123 8.11 -15.86 -25.62
N SER A 124 8.35 -16.42 -24.43
CA SER A 124 8.81 -17.81 -24.32
C SER A 124 7.70 -18.82 -24.61
N LEU A 125 6.43 -18.40 -24.48
CA LEU A 125 5.29 -19.22 -24.82
C LEU A 125 4.87 -18.97 -26.27
N ARG A 126 4.58 -20.07 -26.97
CA ARG A 126 4.17 -20.02 -28.37
C ARG A 126 2.81 -19.38 -28.48
N ARG A 127 2.70 -18.26 -29.20
CA ARG A 127 1.42 -17.60 -29.50
C ARG A 127 0.39 -18.59 -30.06
N LEU A 128 -0.77 -18.62 -29.42
CA LEU A 128 -1.87 -19.54 -29.74
C LEU A 128 -2.87 -18.87 -30.65
N THR A 129 -2.42 -18.47 -31.83
CA THR A 129 -3.22 -17.71 -32.79
C THR A 129 -4.23 -18.59 -33.53
N THR A 130 -4.07 -19.91 -33.56
CA THR A 130 -4.96 -20.82 -34.30
C THR A 130 -5.18 -22.13 -33.55
N LEU A 131 -6.23 -22.87 -33.90
CA LEU A 131 -6.46 -24.22 -33.38
C LEU A 131 -5.28 -25.13 -33.67
N GLN A 132 -4.67 -24.99 -34.86
CA GLN A 132 -3.50 -25.77 -35.24
C GLN A 132 -2.34 -25.52 -34.27
N THR A 133 -2.07 -24.27 -33.90
CA THR A 133 -1.03 -23.94 -32.91
C THR A 133 -1.31 -24.54 -31.53
N ILE A 134 -2.58 -24.62 -31.12
CA ILE A 134 -2.99 -25.25 -29.85
C ILE A 134 -2.76 -26.76 -29.93
N THR A 135 -3.19 -27.43 -31.00
CA THR A 135 -2.97 -28.87 -31.19
C THR A 135 -1.51 -29.26 -31.39
N ALA A 136 -0.66 -28.29 -31.75
CA ALA A 136 0.78 -28.46 -31.90
C ALA A 136 1.56 -28.13 -30.62
N LEU A 137 0.89 -27.87 -29.48
CA LEU A 137 1.54 -27.69 -28.20
C LEU A 137 2.13 -29.01 -27.69
N SER A 138 3.35 -28.95 -27.17
CA SER A 138 3.90 -30.04 -26.36
C SER A 138 3.24 -30.06 -24.98
N SER A 139 3.36 -31.18 -24.24
CA SER A 139 2.83 -31.26 -22.87
C SER A 139 3.39 -30.15 -21.98
N ALA A 140 4.71 -29.94 -21.99
CA ALA A 140 5.35 -28.94 -21.14
C ALA A 140 4.85 -27.50 -21.42
N HIS A 141 4.62 -27.16 -22.70
CA HIS A 141 4.05 -25.87 -23.04
C HIS A 141 2.57 -25.77 -22.62
N ALA A 142 1.79 -26.84 -22.79
CA ALA A 142 0.41 -26.85 -22.32
C ALA A 142 0.34 -26.66 -20.81
N ASP A 143 1.19 -27.35 -20.04
CA ASP A 143 1.29 -27.22 -18.59
C ASP A 143 1.62 -25.77 -18.19
N SER A 144 2.57 -25.13 -18.88
CA SER A 144 2.93 -23.73 -18.64
C SER A 144 1.75 -22.77 -18.88
N TYR A 145 0.92 -23.03 -19.89
CA TYR A 145 -0.30 -22.24 -20.15
C TYR A 145 -1.36 -22.46 -19.07
N LEU A 146 -1.58 -23.71 -18.64
CA LEU A 146 -2.54 -24.05 -17.60
C LEU A 146 -2.14 -23.43 -16.26
N ASP A 147 -0.86 -23.51 -15.89
CA ASP A 147 -0.30 -22.91 -14.69
C ASP A 147 -0.47 -21.37 -14.70
N GLY A 148 -0.18 -20.71 -15.82
CA GLY A 148 -0.41 -19.26 -15.97
C GLY A 148 -1.89 -18.86 -15.88
N HIS A 149 -2.81 -19.76 -16.23
CA HIS A 149 -4.24 -19.55 -16.04
C HIS A 149 -4.75 -19.96 -14.65
N GLY A 150 -3.84 -20.33 -13.72
CA GLY A 150 -4.16 -20.67 -12.34
C GLY A 150 -4.74 -22.08 -12.16
N ILE A 151 -4.54 -22.98 -13.13
CA ILE A 151 -4.97 -24.38 -13.00
C ILE A 151 -3.83 -25.17 -12.36
N GLU A 152 -4.05 -25.67 -11.15
CA GLU A 152 -3.08 -26.50 -10.45
C GLU A 152 -2.74 -27.78 -11.22
N GLN A 153 -1.47 -28.21 -11.14
CA GLN A 153 -0.96 -29.39 -11.85
C GLN A 153 -1.74 -30.68 -11.55
N ALA A 154 -2.27 -30.83 -10.34
CA ALA A 154 -3.12 -31.96 -9.96
C ALA A 154 -4.42 -32.04 -10.78
N ASN A 155 -4.87 -30.92 -11.35
CA ASN A 155 -6.07 -30.81 -12.17
C ASN A 155 -5.77 -30.84 -13.69
N HIS A 156 -4.50 -30.97 -14.07
CA HIS A 156 -4.13 -31.11 -15.47
C HIS A 156 -4.57 -32.49 -15.98
N SER A 157 -5.07 -32.54 -17.21
CA SER A 157 -5.37 -33.83 -17.85
C SER A 157 -4.12 -34.71 -17.92
N ALA A 158 -4.25 -36.01 -17.65
CA ALA A 158 -3.15 -36.96 -17.79
C ALA A 158 -2.68 -37.12 -19.25
N THR A 159 -3.57 -36.87 -20.22
CA THR A 159 -3.26 -36.98 -21.65
C THR A 159 -2.92 -35.62 -22.27
N LEU A 160 -2.02 -35.61 -23.26
CA LEU A 160 -1.68 -34.40 -24.01
C LEU A 160 -2.91 -33.77 -24.68
N ALA A 161 -3.76 -34.59 -25.30
CA ALA A 161 -4.97 -34.11 -25.96
C ALA A 161 -5.91 -33.38 -24.98
N GLY A 162 -6.11 -33.94 -23.78
CA GLY A 162 -6.92 -33.27 -22.75
C GLY A 162 -6.27 -31.99 -22.22
N LYS A 163 -4.93 -31.91 -22.12
CA LYS A 163 -4.24 -30.67 -21.74
C LYS A 163 -4.42 -29.59 -22.81
N GLN A 164 -4.23 -29.94 -24.08
CA GLN A 164 -4.45 -29.04 -25.22
C GLN A 164 -5.89 -28.52 -25.26
N GLN A 165 -6.87 -29.38 -24.95
CA GLN A 165 -8.26 -28.98 -24.81
C GLN A 165 -8.47 -28.03 -23.63
N GLN A 166 -7.91 -28.32 -22.44
CA GLN A 166 -7.99 -27.43 -21.28
C GLN A 166 -7.43 -26.04 -21.62
N VAL A 167 -6.30 -25.98 -22.33
CA VAL A 167 -5.72 -24.73 -22.84
C VAL A 167 -6.69 -24.01 -23.79
N ALA A 168 -7.27 -24.74 -24.74
CA ALA A 168 -8.25 -24.18 -25.68
C ALA A 168 -9.47 -23.59 -24.96
N LYS A 169 -9.97 -24.26 -23.92
CA LYS A 169 -11.04 -23.74 -23.04
C LYS A 169 -10.62 -22.46 -22.33
N GLN A 170 -9.38 -22.37 -21.84
CA GLN A 170 -8.87 -21.15 -21.20
C GLN A 170 -8.66 -19.98 -22.17
N ILE A 171 -8.44 -20.25 -23.45
CA ILE A 171 -8.36 -19.22 -24.49
C ILE A 171 -9.76 -18.77 -24.95
N GLY A 172 -10.81 -19.53 -24.60
CA GLY A 172 -12.18 -19.25 -24.99
C GLY A 172 -12.55 -19.81 -26.36
N VAL A 173 -11.92 -20.90 -26.81
CA VAL A 173 -12.34 -21.60 -28.03
C VAL A 173 -13.76 -22.15 -27.85
N ALA A 174 -14.60 -21.97 -28.86
CA ALA A 174 -15.99 -22.40 -28.86
C ALA A 174 -16.14 -23.92 -28.66
N SER A 175 -17.14 -24.36 -27.90
CA SER A 175 -17.27 -25.77 -27.48
C SER A 175 -17.60 -26.72 -28.63
N ASP A 176 -18.33 -26.25 -29.64
CA ASP A 176 -18.61 -26.98 -30.89
C ASP A 176 -17.32 -27.27 -31.66
N VAL A 177 -16.43 -26.28 -31.78
CA VAL A 177 -15.10 -26.43 -32.40
C VAL A 177 -14.26 -27.43 -31.63
N LEU A 178 -14.28 -27.38 -30.28
CA LEU A 178 -13.58 -28.36 -29.46
C LEU A 178 -14.10 -29.78 -29.67
N ARG A 179 -15.43 -29.93 -29.75
CA ARG A 179 -16.09 -31.23 -29.97
C ARG A 179 -15.71 -31.83 -31.32
N HIS A 180 -15.70 -31.02 -32.38
CA HIS A 180 -15.27 -31.46 -33.70
C HIS A 180 -13.80 -31.88 -33.72
N ARG A 181 -12.93 -31.12 -33.03
CA ARG A 181 -11.49 -31.33 -33.13
C ARG A 181 -10.96 -32.47 -32.27
N PHE A 182 -11.51 -32.62 -31.08
CA PHE A 182 -10.96 -33.50 -30.05
C PHE A 182 -11.91 -34.63 -29.63
N GLY A 183 -13.13 -34.68 -30.18
CA GLY A 183 -14.11 -35.75 -29.97
C GLY A 183 -15.23 -35.40 -29.00
N ASN A 184 -16.16 -36.35 -28.80
CA ASN A 184 -17.26 -36.20 -27.85
C ASN A 184 -16.75 -36.23 -26.40
N TYR A 185 -17.21 -35.24 -25.63
CA TYR A 185 -16.87 -35.06 -24.22
C TYR A 185 -18.05 -35.43 -23.33
N ASP A 186 -17.77 -36.14 -22.24
CA ASP A 186 -18.62 -36.12 -21.05
C ASP A 186 -18.39 -34.76 -20.36
N VAL A 187 -19.45 -33.96 -20.30
CA VAL A 187 -19.49 -32.63 -19.67
C VAL A 187 -19.60 -32.76 -18.17
#